data_AF-A0A2E3MQA3-F1
#
_entry.id   AF-A0A2E3MQA3-F1
#
_cell.length_a   1.000
_cell.length_b   1.000
_cell.length_c   1.000
_cell.angle_alpha   90.00
_cell.angle_beta   90.00
_cell.angle_gamma   90.00
#
_symmetry.space_group_name_H-M   'P 1'
#
loop_
_entity.id
_entity.type
_entity.pdbx_description
1 polymer ?
#
loop_
_entity_poly.entity_id
_entity_poly.type
_entity_poly.pdbx_seq_one_letter_code
_entity_poly.pdbx_strand_id
1 'polypeptide(L)'
;MQALQEGSVDLVFADPPFNTGYHYDVYDDRLAAEAYQDWSRDWIAAVYRILSSTGTFWLAIGDEYAADLKLLCHDVGFHFRSWVIWYYTFGVNCSRKFTRSHTHLLHMVKDPESFTFREDAPENRIPSARQLVYKDKRANPRGRLPDDTWIIPPADLTGQLMEGLLDSPSAPPAAPIDNQQTWTLRPQDLSARFQSQEDTWYFPRVAGTFKERTGFHGCQMPEQLLGRIIRSCSDEDQFVVDPFSGSATTLAVAKKLGRSYLGFEISDDYVRFGRERLESIRVGDALDGSPEPLLSAPQTSRSRVKKTKQGVGTRSITSSSADRLAHDRQTAQQQRELTCRGVRDAFRQTYGGYSVDRVVIDPELNQQFQQCCKELGLAGDLRTWNILLFRLRKRGELTDFPATARTNISWNDCDPFLFASEIALQRLLDDSAESLDEVLCDPVCAAEFDVIAASLAPGYSSLQYRWAALKLRKQAAVARTRGAVLAAPKRLGKTQLLDDINWRRIPEKPGVYRLSDAQSRTYYVGETLNLQDRLKHHFATRKARRHWRKLTDDALRLQTRITETSPGDMLSWQSCLLRRYDTALNYRELRAAL
;
A
#
# COMPACT_ATOMS: atom_id res chain seq x y z
N MET A 1 0.41 -6.64 36.02
CA MET A 1 0.06 -8.02 35.60
C MET A 1 -0.43 -8.93 36.73
N GLN A 2 0.14 -8.90 37.95
CA GLN A 2 -0.29 -9.79 39.05
C GLN A 2 -1.79 -9.69 39.42
N ALA A 3 -2.40 -8.50 39.25
CA ALA A 3 -3.82 -8.28 39.49
C ALA A 3 -4.76 -8.91 38.44
N LEU A 4 -4.23 -9.39 37.30
CA LEU A 4 -5.04 -10.07 36.29
C LEU A 4 -5.34 -11.50 36.72
N GLN A 5 -6.52 -12.00 36.32
CA GLN A 5 -6.89 -13.39 36.53
C GLN A 5 -5.92 -14.33 35.79
N GLU A 6 -5.68 -15.50 36.36
CA GLU A 6 -4.90 -16.55 35.70
C GLU A 6 -5.62 -17.06 34.45
N GLY A 7 -4.88 -17.30 33.36
CA GLY A 7 -5.44 -17.85 32.14
C GLY A 7 -6.45 -16.97 31.40
N SER A 8 -6.50 -15.67 31.68
CA SER A 8 -7.51 -14.75 31.13
C SER A 8 -7.10 -14.01 29.85
N VAL A 9 -5.89 -14.21 29.34
CA VAL A 9 -5.32 -13.47 28.20
C VAL A 9 -5.06 -14.42 27.03
N ASP A 10 -5.46 -14.04 25.82
CA ASP A 10 -5.34 -14.88 24.62
C ASP A 10 -4.03 -14.67 23.86
N LEU A 11 -3.51 -13.44 23.87
CA LEU A 11 -2.26 -13.09 23.20
C LEU A 11 -1.49 -12.07 24.02
N VAL A 12 -0.20 -12.31 24.23
CA VAL A 12 0.73 -11.33 24.78
C VAL A 12 1.78 -11.00 23.73
N PHE A 13 1.99 -9.71 23.45
CA PHE A 13 3.14 -9.23 22.70
C PHE A 13 3.97 -8.31 23.59
N ALA A 14 5.25 -8.66 23.81
CA ALA A 14 6.16 -7.89 24.64
C ALA A 14 7.33 -7.34 23.81
N ASP A 15 7.54 -6.03 23.91
CA ASP A 15 8.71 -5.31 23.38
C ASP A 15 9.45 -4.63 24.54
N PRO A 16 10.13 -5.40 25.42
CA PRO A 16 10.84 -4.85 26.57
C PRO A 16 12.01 -3.93 26.16
N PRO A 17 12.54 -3.13 27.08
CA PRO A 17 13.86 -2.51 26.91
C PRO A 17 14.93 -3.57 26.60
N PHE A 18 15.77 -3.33 25.61
CA PHE A 18 16.75 -4.33 25.11
C PHE A 18 18.06 -4.36 25.92
N ASN A 19 18.18 -3.54 26.97
CA ASN A 19 19.39 -3.38 27.77
C ASN A 19 20.60 -2.95 26.92
N THR A 20 20.38 -2.02 26.00
CA THR A 20 21.40 -1.51 25.06
C THR A 20 21.90 -0.10 25.42
N GLY A 21 21.42 0.44 26.54
CA GLY A 21 21.71 1.78 27.00
C GLY A 21 20.94 2.87 26.25
N TYR A 22 19.75 2.55 25.75
CA TYR A 22 18.85 3.52 25.15
C TYR A 22 18.33 4.51 26.20
N HIS A 23 18.19 5.78 25.83
CA HIS A 23 17.71 6.83 26.74
C HIS A 23 16.18 6.89 26.72
N TYR A 24 15.56 6.27 27.72
CA TYR A 24 14.14 6.48 28.05
C TYR A 24 13.98 7.70 28.97
N ASP A 25 12.76 8.18 29.10
CA ASP A 25 12.40 9.32 29.96
C ASP A 25 12.42 8.95 31.45
N VAL A 26 11.95 7.75 31.81
CA VAL A 26 11.80 7.31 33.22
C VAL A 26 12.52 6.00 33.57
N TYR A 27 13.22 5.37 32.61
CA TYR A 27 13.86 4.05 32.80
C TYR A 27 15.34 4.07 32.39
N ASP A 28 16.17 3.36 33.17
CA ASP A 28 17.60 3.16 32.87
C ASP A 28 17.83 1.81 32.18
N ASP A 29 18.14 1.85 30.88
CA ASP A 29 18.34 0.68 30.02
C ASP A 29 19.78 0.11 30.11
N ARG A 30 20.40 0.18 31.30
CA ARG A 30 21.77 -0.31 31.58
C ARG A 30 21.83 -1.10 32.87
N LEU A 31 21.13 -2.23 32.89
CA LEU A 31 21.21 -3.20 33.98
C LEU A 31 22.40 -4.15 33.81
N ALA A 32 22.94 -4.61 34.94
CA ALA A 32 23.85 -5.75 34.96
C ALA A 32 23.15 -6.99 34.37
N ALA A 33 23.91 -7.88 33.74
CA ALA A 33 23.34 -8.99 32.98
C ALA A 33 22.44 -9.90 33.84
N GLU A 34 22.88 -10.28 35.05
CA GLU A 34 22.07 -11.10 35.95
C GLU A 34 20.79 -10.36 36.38
N ALA A 35 20.90 -9.07 36.71
CA ALA A 35 19.76 -8.26 37.11
C ALA A 35 18.73 -8.11 35.97
N TYR A 36 19.18 -7.96 34.72
CA TYR A 36 18.29 -7.92 33.56
C TYR A 36 17.59 -9.27 33.31
N GLN A 37 18.31 -10.38 33.49
CA GLN A 37 17.75 -11.72 33.35
C GLN A 37 16.74 -12.05 34.46
N ASP A 38 17.04 -11.70 35.71
CA ASP A 38 16.14 -11.89 36.85
C ASP A 38 14.88 -11.04 36.69
N TRP A 39 15.04 -9.75 36.37
CA TRP A 39 13.93 -8.88 36.03
C TRP A 39 13.09 -9.42 34.87
N SER A 40 13.76 -10.01 33.86
CA SER A 40 13.07 -10.60 32.72
C SER A 40 12.28 -11.86 33.07
N ARG A 41 12.86 -12.72 33.91
CA ARG A 41 12.21 -13.92 34.42
C ARG A 41 10.91 -13.58 35.15
N ASP A 42 10.89 -12.51 35.95
CA ASP A 42 9.70 -12.11 36.71
C ASP A 42 8.52 -11.74 35.81
N TRP A 43 8.74 -10.89 34.80
CA TRP A 43 7.65 -10.49 33.91
C TRP A 43 7.27 -11.62 32.95
N ILE A 44 8.21 -12.47 32.50
CA ILE A 44 7.92 -13.66 31.69
C ILE A 44 7.06 -14.66 32.48
N ALA A 45 7.37 -14.88 33.76
CA ALA A 45 6.57 -15.74 34.64
C ALA A 45 5.15 -15.17 34.85
N ALA A 46 5.03 -13.85 34.99
CA ALA A 46 3.72 -13.19 35.07
C ALA A 46 2.92 -13.34 33.77
N VAL A 47 3.58 -13.24 32.61
CA VAL A 47 3.00 -13.50 31.29
C VAL A 47 2.53 -14.95 31.18
N TYR A 48 3.35 -15.91 31.57
CA TYR A 48 2.96 -17.32 31.61
C TYR A 48 1.71 -17.53 32.47
N ARG A 49 1.64 -16.95 33.67
CA ARG A 49 0.45 -17.09 34.54
C ARG A 49 -0.83 -16.56 33.87
N ILE A 50 -0.81 -15.35 33.31
CA ILE A 50 -2.04 -14.71 32.79
C ILE A 50 -2.50 -15.27 31.45
N LEU A 51 -1.60 -15.89 30.68
CA LEU A 51 -1.92 -16.44 29.36
C LEU A 51 -2.84 -17.65 29.48
N SER A 52 -3.88 -17.74 28.68
CA SER A 52 -4.79 -18.90 28.62
C SER A 52 -4.03 -20.15 28.16
N SER A 53 -4.60 -21.34 28.40
CA SER A 53 -3.97 -22.61 27.99
C SER A 53 -3.73 -22.68 26.48
N THR A 54 -4.57 -22.01 25.68
CA THR A 54 -4.45 -21.90 24.23
C THR A 54 -3.78 -20.61 23.78
N GLY A 55 -3.41 -19.72 24.70
CA GLY A 55 -2.88 -18.41 24.35
C GLY A 55 -1.45 -18.47 23.79
N THR A 56 -1.05 -17.40 23.13
CA THR A 56 0.28 -17.27 22.53
C THR A 56 1.05 -16.09 23.11
N PHE A 57 2.37 -16.23 23.20
CA PHE A 57 3.28 -15.19 23.67
C PHE A 57 4.33 -14.89 22.61
N TRP A 58 4.45 -13.60 22.25
CA TRP A 58 5.43 -13.08 21.32
C TRP A 58 6.38 -12.11 22.03
N LEU A 59 7.67 -12.29 21.82
CA LEU A 59 8.73 -11.48 22.43
C LEU A 59 9.62 -10.86 21.36
N ALA A 60 9.70 -9.53 21.31
CA ALA A 60 10.67 -8.79 20.52
C ALA A 60 11.94 -8.50 21.33
N ILE A 61 13.12 -8.77 20.76
CA ILE A 61 14.41 -8.52 21.44
C ILE A 61 15.56 -8.33 20.45
N GLY A 62 16.59 -7.57 20.84
CA GLY A 62 17.83 -7.41 20.09
C GLY A 62 18.81 -8.59 20.22
N ASP A 63 19.91 -8.55 19.47
CA ASP A 63 20.92 -9.62 19.39
C ASP A 63 21.42 -10.09 20.77
N GLU A 64 21.64 -9.14 21.69
CA GLU A 64 22.40 -9.35 22.92
C GLU A 64 21.80 -10.40 23.87
N TYR A 65 20.47 -10.46 23.98
CA TYR A 65 19.78 -11.30 24.97
C TYR A 65 18.77 -12.27 24.34
N ALA A 66 18.74 -12.39 23.00
CA ALA A 66 17.73 -13.21 22.33
C ALA A 66 17.80 -14.69 22.74
N ALA A 67 19.01 -15.25 22.85
CA ALA A 67 19.21 -16.62 23.31
C ALA A 67 18.86 -16.78 24.79
N ASP A 68 19.29 -15.85 25.64
CA ASP A 68 19.02 -15.87 27.08
C ASP A 68 17.52 -15.82 27.36
N LEU A 69 16.79 -14.87 26.78
CA LEU A 69 15.35 -14.76 26.99
C LEU A 69 14.58 -15.95 26.41
N LYS A 70 15.05 -16.54 25.30
CA LYS A 70 14.51 -17.80 24.78
C LYS A 70 14.63 -18.94 25.80
N LEU A 71 15.79 -19.05 26.47
CA LEU A 71 16.02 -20.06 27.50
C LEU A 71 15.19 -19.76 28.75
N LEU A 72 15.09 -18.50 29.18
CA LEU A 72 14.23 -18.11 30.29
C LEU A 72 12.76 -18.45 30.05
N CYS A 73 12.26 -18.24 28.82
CA CYS A 73 10.89 -18.66 28.47
C CYS A 73 10.72 -20.18 28.65
N HIS A 74 11.71 -20.97 28.24
CA HIS A 74 11.69 -22.42 28.42
C HIS A 74 11.70 -22.81 29.91
N ASP A 75 12.56 -22.19 30.72
CA ASP A 75 12.63 -22.44 32.17
C ASP A 75 11.29 -22.13 32.88
N VAL A 76 10.58 -21.10 32.42
CA VAL A 76 9.26 -20.72 32.94
C VAL A 76 8.17 -21.73 32.56
N GLY A 77 8.39 -22.52 31.49
CA GLY A 77 7.47 -23.56 31.03
C GLY A 77 6.87 -23.31 29.64
N PHE A 78 7.31 -22.29 28.91
CA PHE A 78 6.87 -22.09 27.53
C PHE A 78 7.50 -23.11 26.58
N HIS A 79 6.72 -23.48 25.56
CA HIS A 79 7.17 -24.22 24.39
C HIS A 79 7.40 -23.25 23.24
N PHE A 80 8.60 -23.32 22.67
CA PHE A 80 9.00 -22.51 21.53
C PHE A 80 8.41 -23.05 20.22
N ARG A 81 7.90 -22.16 19.37
CA ARG A 81 7.31 -22.49 18.07
C ARG A 81 8.11 -21.98 16.88
N SER A 82 8.53 -20.73 16.93
CA SER A 82 9.20 -20.08 15.79
C SER A 82 10.10 -18.94 16.25
N TRP A 83 11.25 -18.80 15.57
CA TRP A 83 12.18 -17.69 15.76
C TRP A 83 12.14 -16.87 14.48
N VAL A 84 11.32 -15.83 14.50
CA VAL A 84 11.12 -14.97 13.34
C VAL A 84 12.19 -13.87 13.37
N ILE A 85 12.79 -13.58 12.23
CA ILE A 85 13.77 -12.52 12.05
C ILE A 85 13.08 -11.32 11.42
N TRP A 86 12.81 -10.27 12.20
CA TRP A 86 12.36 -9.01 11.62
C TRP A 86 13.56 -8.25 11.03
N TYR A 87 13.74 -8.36 9.72
CA TYR A 87 14.79 -7.69 8.95
C TYR A 87 14.38 -6.27 8.51
N TYR A 88 15.32 -5.33 8.63
CA TYR A 88 15.17 -3.95 8.16
C TYR A 88 16.50 -3.37 7.66
N THR A 89 16.43 -2.55 6.60
CA THR A 89 17.64 -2.18 5.83
C THR A 89 18.39 -0.96 6.33
N PHE A 90 17.78 -0.16 7.21
CA PHE A 90 18.44 0.96 7.89
C PHE A 90 19.05 0.49 9.21
N GLY A 91 20.07 -0.37 9.13
CA GLY A 91 20.81 -0.87 10.29
C GLY A 91 21.78 0.15 10.88
N VAL A 92 22.15 -0.03 12.16
CA VAL A 92 23.22 0.76 12.78
C VAL A 92 24.55 0.27 12.25
N ASN A 93 25.30 1.14 11.56
CA ASN A 93 26.63 0.80 11.06
C ASN A 93 27.54 0.38 12.22
N CYS A 94 28.15 -0.79 12.10
CA CYS A 94 29.03 -1.36 13.11
C CYS A 94 30.47 -1.38 12.57
N SER A 95 31.45 -0.91 13.35
CA SER A 95 32.85 -0.84 12.92
C SER A 95 33.66 -2.11 13.19
N ARG A 96 33.18 -2.98 14.10
CA ARG A 96 33.88 -4.19 14.57
C ARG A 96 33.03 -5.47 14.50
N LYS A 97 31.86 -5.41 13.88
CA LYS A 97 30.97 -6.56 13.62
C LYS A 97 30.07 -6.28 12.42
N PHE A 98 29.32 -7.27 11.96
CA PHE A 98 28.30 -7.08 10.93
C PHE A 98 27.27 -6.03 11.37
N THR A 99 26.80 -5.23 10.41
CA THR A 99 25.75 -4.22 10.63
C THR A 99 24.51 -4.85 11.22
N ARG A 100 24.00 -4.28 12.32
CA ARG A 100 22.74 -4.75 12.92
C ARG A 100 21.57 -4.28 12.08
N SER A 101 20.91 -5.20 11.41
CA SER A 101 19.81 -4.95 10.46
C SER A 101 18.58 -5.80 10.75
N HIS A 102 18.44 -6.33 11.95
CA HIS A 102 17.31 -7.14 12.33
C HIS A 102 16.99 -7.06 13.82
N THR A 103 15.81 -7.56 14.18
CA THR A 103 15.33 -7.79 15.55
C THR A 103 14.74 -9.20 15.59
N HIS A 104 14.82 -9.87 16.73
CA HIS A 104 14.29 -11.21 16.92
C HIS A 104 12.86 -11.16 17.45
N LEU A 105 11.98 -11.99 16.89
CA LEU A 105 10.61 -12.19 17.33
C LEU A 105 10.44 -13.66 17.71
N LEU A 106 10.33 -13.94 19.00
CA LEU A 106 10.21 -15.29 19.54
C LEU A 106 8.74 -15.62 19.77
N HIS A 107 8.26 -16.70 19.17
CA HIS A 107 6.88 -17.19 19.33
C HIS A 107 6.85 -18.39 20.27
N MET A 108 6.10 -18.23 21.37
CA MET A 108 6.00 -19.15 22.50
C MET A 108 4.54 -19.51 22.79
N VAL A 109 4.29 -20.73 23.27
CA VAL A 109 2.95 -21.24 23.65
C VAL A 109 3.04 -22.08 24.92
N LYS A 110 1.91 -22.27 25.62
CA LYS A 110 1.85 -23.17 26.78
C LYS A 110 1.77 -24.64 26.41
N ASP A 111 1.01 -24.94 25.36
CA ASP A 111 0.80 -26.31 24.89
C ASP A 111 1.12 -26.36 23.38
N PRO A 112 2.12 -27.13 22.94
CA PRO A 112 2.48 -27.24 21.53
C PRO A 112 1.44 -27.97 20.68
N GLU A 113 0.49 -28.67 21.28
CA GLU A 113 -0.60 -29.41 20.62
C GLU A 113 -1.93 -28.64 20.65
N SER A 114 -2.07 -27.65 21.53
CA SER A 114 -3.33 -26.92 21.76
C SER A 114 -3.09 -25.43 21.97
N PHE A 115 -3.05 -24.66 20.87
CA PHE A 115 -2.88 -23.21 20.90
C PHE A 115 -3.62 -22.50 19.76
N THR A 116 -3.96 -21.23 19.99
CA THR A 116 -4.63 -20.38 19.00
C THR A 116 -3.65 -20.04 17.90
N PHE A 117 -3.85 -20.66 16.75
CA PHE A 117 -3.18 -20.30 15.51
C PHE A 117 -4.19 -20.43 14.39
N ARG A 118 -4.59 -19.28 13.82
CA ARG A 118 -5.64 -19.14 12.79
C ARG A 118 -5.11 -19.59 11.45
N GLU A 119 -4.66 -20.84 11.38
CA GLU A 119 -4.01 -21.37 10.21
C GLU A 119 -4.97 -21.38 9.01
N ASP A 120 -6.21 -21.80 9.20
CA ASP A 120 -7.21 -21.93 8.14
C ASP A 120 -7.80 -20.61 7.64
N ALA A 121 -7.48 -19.49 8.30
CA ALA A 121 -7.95 -18.18 7.90
C ALA A 121 -7.33 -17.81 6.53
N PRO A 122 -8.14 -17.50 5.50
CA PRO A 122 -7.63 -17.19 4.16
C PRO A 122 -6.59 -16.06 4.13
N GLU A 123 -6.72 -15.08 5.03
CA GLU A 123 -5.76 -13.98 5.18
C GLU A 123 -4.37 -14.42 5.69
N ASN A 124 -4.25 -15.63 6.24
CA ASN A 124 -3.00 -16.23 6.73
C ASN A 124 -2.44 -17.32 5.80
N ARG A 125 -3.09 -17.58 4.66
CA ARG A 125 -2.70 -18.60 3.67
C ARG A 125 -2.12 -17.95 2.41
N ILE A 126 -1.16 -18.62 1.78
CA ILE A 126 -0.59 -18.19 0.50
C ILE A 126 -0.62 -19.32 -0.55
N PRO A 127 -0.59 -18.99 -1.85
CA PRO A 127 -0.61 -20.00 -2.90
C PRO A 127 0.57 -20.97 -2.80
N SER A 128 0.28 -22.27 -2.85
CA SER A 128 1.30 -23.32 -2.72
C SER A 128 1.82 -23.75 -4.09
N ALA A 129 3.14 -23.78 -4.30
CA ALA A 129 3.72 -24.34 -5.53
C ALA A 129 3.38 -25.84 -5.69
N ARG A 130 3.29 -26.60 -4.59
CA ARG A 130 2.79 -27.99 -4.62
C ARG A 130 1.39 -28.09 -5.22
N GLN A 131 0.55 -27.12 -4.96
CA GLN A 131 -0.81 -27.05 -5.50
C GLN A 131 -0.83 -26.51 -6.94
N LEU A 132 -0.18 -25.38 -7.19
CA LEU A 132 -0.28 -24.63 -8.44
C LEU A 132 0.60 -25.19 -9.57
N VAL A 133 1.81 -25.63 -9.23
CA VAL A 133 2.81 -26.10 -10.20
C VAL A 133 2.80 -27.61 -10.30
N TYR A 134 2.88 -28.30 -9.16
CA TYR A 134 3.05 -29.76 -9.12
C TYR A 134 1.75 -30.55 -9.04
N LYS A 135 0.60 -29.89 -8.80
CA LYS A 135 -0.72 -30.50 -8.62
C LYS A 135 -0.71 -31.70 -7.65
N ASP A 136 0.12 -31.62 -6.62
CA ASP A 136 0.29 -32.67 -5.61
C ASP A 136 -0.99 -32.76 -4.76
N LYS A 137 -1.58 -33.96 -4.69
CA LYS A 137 -2.82 -34.22 -3.94
C LYS A 137 -2.67 -34.03 -2.42
N ARG A 138 -1.44 -34.00 -1.91
CA ARG A 138 -1.13 -33.71 -0.49
C ARG A 138 -1.10 -32.20 -0.18
N ALA A 139 -1.16 -31.34 -1.20
CA ALA A 139 -1.22 -29.91 -0.97
C ALA A 139 -2.57 -29.53 -0.35
N ASN A 140 -2.54 -28.66 0.66
CA ASN A 140 -3.78 -28.12 1.22
C ASN A 140 -4.46 -27.25 0.14
N PRO A 141 -5.73 -27.53 -0.23
CA PRO A 141 -6.43 -26.83 -1.30
C PRO A 141 -6.66 -25.34 -1.01
N ARG A 142 -6.54 -24.90 0.25
CA ARG A 142 -6.65 -23.48 0.67
C ARG A 142 -5.33 -22.71 0.56
N GLY A 143 -4.27 -23.34 0.07
CA GLY A 143 -2.91 -22.79 0.10
C GLY A 143 -2.10 -23.30 1.30
N ARG A 144 -0.86 -22.86 1.40
CA ARG A 144 0.06 -23.23 2.49
C ARG A 144 0.18 -22.09 3.51
N LEU A 145 0.66 -22.42 4.71
CA LEU A 145 1.23 -21.41 5.61
C LEU A 145 2.50 -20.83 5.01
N PRO A 146 2.89 -19.62 5.46
CA PRO A 146 4.27 -19.16 5.35
C PRO A 146 5.28 -20.26 5.76
N ASP A 147 6.35 -20.42 4.97
CA ASP A 147 7.47 -21.31 5.27
C ASP A 147 8.21 -20.84 6.54
N ASP A 148 8.88 -21.80 7.17
CA ASP A 148 9.76 -21.62 8.32
C ASP A 148 11.25 -21.47 7.95
N THR A 149 11.56 -21.48 6.65
CA THR A 149 12.92 -21.55 6.13
C THR A 149 13.08 -20.69 4.88
N TRP A 150 14.24 -20.04 4.79
CA TRP A 150 14.73 -19.27 3.66
C TRP A 150 15.07 -20.18 2.46
N ILE A 151 14.53 -19.88 1.28
CA ILE A 151 15.03 -20.47 0.03
C ILE A 151 15.51 -19.32 -0.87
N ILE A 152 16.83 -19.15 -0.93
CA ILE A 152 17.48 -18.39 -2.00
C ILE A 152 17.92 -19.44 -3.04
N PRO A 153 17.25 -19.60 -4.20
CA PRO A 153 17.78 -20.45 -5.25
C PRO A 153 19.06 -19.81 -5.80
N PRO A 154 20.20 -20.52 -5.85
CA PRO A 154 21.34 -20.06 -6.61
C PRO A 154 21.03 -20.28 -8.09
N ALA A 155 20.56 -19.23 -8.78
CA ALA A 155 20.48 -19.26 -10.24
C ALA A 155 21.11 -18.04 -10.91
N ASP A 156 21.05 -16.84 -10.32
CA ASP A 156 21.52 -15.62 -11.03
C ASP A 156 22.48 -14.72 -10.23
N LEU A 157 23.06 -15.22 -9.12
CA LEU A 157 23.95 -14.46 -8.24
C LEU A 157 25.45 -14.75 -8.43
N THR A 158 25.84 -15.09 -9.66
CA THR A 158 27.21 -14.87 -10.14
C THR A 158 27.18 -13.68 -11.08
N GLY A 159 27.83 -12.59 -10.68
CA GLY A 159 28.01 -11.44 -11.55
C GLY A 159 28.56 -11.86 -12.91
N GLN A 160 28.02 -11.24 -13.96
CA GLN A 160 28.64 -11.14 -15.29
C GLN A 160 29.47 -12.36 -15.73
N LEU A 161 28.80 -13.38 -16.27
CA LEU A 161 29.39 -14.08 -17.41
C LEU A 161 28.44 -13.90 -18.58
N MET A 162 28.89 -13.11 -19.54
CA MET A 162 28.24 -12.95 -20.83
C MET A 162 28.11 -14.31 -21.52
N GLU A 163 26.91 -14.87 -21.57
CA GLU A 163 26.52 -15.79 -22.63
C GLU A 163 25.70 -15.01 -23.65
N GLY A 164 26.33 -14.74 -24.80
CA GLY A 164 25.74 -13.92 -25.87
C GLY A 164 26.76 -13.38 -26.89
N LEU A 165 28.05 -13.64 -26.71
CA LEU A 165 29.09 -13.39 -27.72
C LEU A 165 29.54 -14.71 -28.36
N LEU A 166 28.64 -15.38 -29.06
CA LEU A 166 29.02 -16.24 -30.18
C LEU A 166 28.04 -15.95 -31.33
N ASP A 167 28.62 -15.44 -32.43
CA ASP A 167 28.07 -15.39 -33.80
C ASP A 167 27.08 -14.28 -34.18
N SER A 168 27.49 -13.01 -34.07
CA SER A 168 26.98 -11.99 -35.01
C SER A 168 28.07 -11.01 -35.46
N PRO A 169 28.39 -10.92 -36.77
CA PRO A 169 29.47 -10.09 -37.30
C PRO A 169 29.16 -8.58 -37.37
N SER A 170 28.20 -8.08 -36.58
CA SER A 170 27.75 -6.68 -36.66
C SER A 170 27.47 -6.00 -35.32
N ALA A 171 28.06 -6.48 -34.22
CA ALA A 171 27.95 -5.79 -32.93
C ALA A 171 28.90 -4.57 -32.84
N PRO A 172 28.42 -3.39 -32.37
CA PRO A 172 29.26 -2.21 -32.18
C PRO A 172 30.28 -2.41 -31.04
N PRO A 173 31.40 -1.64 -31.02
CA PRO A 173 32.49 -1.89 -30.08
C PRO A 173 32.03 -1.71 -28.62
N ALA A 174 32.40 -2.69 -27.79
CA ALA A 174 32.04 -2.77 -26.38
C ALA A 174 32.50 -1.53 -25.59
N ALA A 175 31.58 -0.96 -24.81
CA ALA A 175 31.90 0.08 -23.85
C ALA A 175 32.76 -0.50 -22.69
N PRO A 176 33.65 0.30 -22.05
CA PRO A 176 34.57 -0.22 -21.05
C PRO A 176 33.85 -0.66 -19.78
N ILE A 177 34.23 -1.82 -19.24
CA ILE A 177 33.74 -2.37 -17.97
C ILE A 177 34.34 -1.56 -16.81
N ASP A 178 33.49 -0.86 -16.05
CA ASP A 178 33.88 -0.14 -14.83
C ASP A 178 33.88 -1.07 -13.61
N ASN A 179 35.08 -1.45 -13.15
CA ASN A 179 35.32 -2.30 -11.98
C ASN A 179 35.10 -1.58 -10.61
N GLN A 180 34.27 -0.53 -10.54
CA GLN A 180 34.01 0.25 -9.30
C GLN A 180 32.63 -0.01 -8.64
N GLN A 181 32.06 -1.20 -8.75
CA GLN A 181 30.82 -1.54 -8.02
C GLN A 181 31.13 -2.22 -6.67
N THR A 182 31.38 -1.41 -5.64
CA THR A 182 31.39 -1.83 -4.22
C THR A 182 30.00 -1.87 -3.60
N TRP A 183 28.95 -2.09 -4.39
CA TRP A 183 27.56 -2.08 -3.90
C TRP A 183 27.01 -3.50 -3.97
N THR A 184 26.76 -4.10 -2.82
CA THR A 184 25.93 -5.31 -2.73
C THR A 184 24.48 -4.88 -2.95
N LEU A 185 23.79 -5.49 -3.92
CA LEU A 185 22.34 -5.35 -4.05
C LEU A 185 21.70 -5.76 -2.71
N ARG A 186 20.77 -4.93 -2.21
CA ARG A 186 20.05 -5.30 -0.99
C ARG A 186 19.25 -6.57 -1.31
N PRO A 187 19.13 -7.55 -0.40
CA PRO A 187 18.45 -8.81 -0.69
C PRO A 187 17.05 -8.67 -1.30
N GLN A 188 16.30 -7.62 -0.94
CA GLN A 188 14.99 -7.31 -1.49
C GLN A 188 14.97 -6.69 -2.91
N ASP A 189 16.12 -6.16 -3.35
CA ASP A 189 16.32 -5.63 -4.70
C ASP A 189 16.84 -6.74 -5.66
N LEU A 190 16.96 -8.00 -5.19
CA LEU A 190 17.30 -9.18 -5.99
C LEU A 190 16.05 -9.80 -6.64
N SER A 191 16.23 -10.46 -7.79
CA SER A 191 15.18 -11.27 -8.42
C SER A 191 14.72 -12.42 -7.52
N ALA A 192 15.65 -13.02 -6.77
CA ALA A 192 15.43 -13.96 -5.67
C ALA A 192 15.46 -13.24 -4.31
N ARG A 193 14.43 -12.41 -4.05
CA ARG A 193 14.27 -11.64 -2.81
C ARG A 193 13.52 -12.39 -1.71
N PHE A 194 13.66 -11.91 -0.47
CA PHE A 194 12.81 -12.32 0.65
C PHE A 194 11.34 -12.09 0.33
N GLN A 195 10.53 -13.04 0.75
CA GLN A 195 9.10 -13.01 0.52
C GLN A 195 8.38 -12.99 1.86
N SER A 196 7.18 -12.41 1.93
CA SER A 196 6.45 -12.33 3.20
C SER A 196 6.12 -13.68 3.78
N GLN A 197 6.07 -14.72 2.96
CA GLN A 197 5.85 -16.07 3.41
C GLN A 197 7.06 -16.75 4.06
N GLU A 198 8.16 -16.06 4.37
CA GLU A 198 9.34 -16.67 5.02
C GLU A 198 9.36 -16.34 6.53
N ASP A 199 10.32 -16.89 7.28
CA ASP A 199 10.58 -16.57 8.70
C ASP A 199 11.31 -15.23 8.88
N THR A 200 11.64 -14.57 7.78
CA THR A 200 12.11 -13.20 7.77
C THR A 200 11.04 -12.20 7.41
N TRP A 201 10.62 -11.56 8.49
CA TRP A 201 9.83 -10.35 8.56
C TRP A 201 10.48 -9.20 7.80
N TYR A 202 10.09 -8.85 6.57
CA TYR A 202 10.44 -7.50 6.11
C TYR A 202 9.32 -6.54 6.49
N PHE A 203 9.62 -5.64 7.43
CA PHE A 203 8.85 -4.43 7.67
C PHE A 203 9.84 -3.29 7.89
N PRO A 204 9.74 -2.15 7.21
CA PRO A 204 10.64 -1.04 7.47
C PRO A 204 10.43 -0.53 8.91
N ARG A 205 11.53 -0.22 9.63
CA ARG A 205 11.41 0.53 10.90
C ARG A 205 10.62 1.81 10.67
N VAL A 206 9.79 2.19 11.65
CA VAL A 206 9.01 3.43 11.58
C VAL A 206 9.94 4.63 11.65
N ALA A 207 10.39 5.09 10.48
CA ALA A 207 11.27 6.25 10.35
C ALA A 207 10.49 7.55 10.55
N GLY A 208 11.19 8.64 10.88
CA GLY A 208 10.58 9.94 11.15
C GLY A 208 9.69 10.50 10.03
N THR A 209 9.87 10.04 8.79
CA THR A 209 9.09 10.46 7.62
C THR A 209 7.83 9.62 7.37
N PHE A 210 7.59 8.57 8.16
CA PHE A 210 6.47 7.65 7.93
C PHE A 210 5.19 8.23 8.52
N LYS A 211 4.07 8.06 7.81
CA LYS A 211 2.74 8.54 8.26
C LYS A 211 2.34 7.95 9.61
N GLU A 212 2.72 6.69 9.84
CA GLU A 212 2.47 5.95 11.08
C GLU A 212 3.23 6.50 12.29
N ARG A 213 4.30 7.28 12.08
CA ARG A 213 5.16 7.79 13.16
C ARG A 213 4.38 8.73 14.07
N THR A 214 4.30 8.41 15.35
CA THR A 214 3.61 9.25 16.34
C THR A 214 4.44 10.43 16.85
N GLY A 215 5.75 10.40 16.65
CA GLY A 215 6.67 11.52 16.95
C GLY A 215 7.17 11.59 18.40
N PHE A 216 6.44 11.02 19.35
CA PHE A 216 6.79 11.08 20.78
C PHE A 216 7.57 9.86 21.29
N HIS A 217 7.56 8.73 20.59
CA HIS A 217 8.27 7.51 21.00
C HIS A 217 9.41 7.17 20.03
N GLY A 218 10.63 7.01 20.54
CA GLY A 218 11.83 6.82 19.72
C GLY A 218 11.85 5.56 18.86
N CYS A 219 11.38 4.45 19.41
CA CYS A 219 11.47 3.10 18.82
C CYS A 219 10.07 2.50 18.57
N GLN A 220 9.22 3.18 17.80
CA GLN A 220 7.88 2.68 17.48
C GLN A 220 7.92 1.43 16.57
N MET A 221 7.17 0.39 16.94
CA MET A 221 6.95 -0.81 16.14
C MET A 221 5.99 -0.56 14.95
N PRO A 222 6.18 -1.22 13.79
CA PRO A 222 5.26 -1.10 12.65
C PRO A 222 3.91 -1.80 12.89
N GLU A 223 2.80 -1.15 12.53
CA GLU A 223 1.46 -1.70 12.69
C GLU A 223 1.21 -2.97 11.88
N GLN A 224 1.72 -3.05 10.64
CA GLN A 224 1.53 -4.25 9.80
C GLN A 224 2.28 -5.47 10.34
N LEU A 225 3.41 -5.26 11.05
CA LEU A 225 4.14 -6.32 11.72
C LEU A 225 3.29 -6.94 12.84
N LEU A 226 2.79 -6.09 13.74
CA LEU A 226 1.92 -6.53 14.84
C LEU A 226 0.58 -7.05 14.32
N GLY A 227 0.06 -6.50 13.23
CA GLY A 227 -1.18 -6.91 12.61
C GLY A 227 -1.11 -8.31 12.03
N ARG A 228 0.07 -8.75 11.58
CA ARG A 228 0.29 -10.14 11.20
C ARG A 228 0.22 -11.05 12.42
N ILE A 229 0.95 -10.73 13.48
CA ILE A 229 0.97 -11.52 14.73
C ILE A 229 -0.43 -11.64 15.33
N ILE A 230 -1.12 -10.51 15.54
CA ILE A 230 -2.43 -10.46 16.19
C ILE A 230 -3.48 -11.24 15.37
N ARG A 231 -3.49 -11.11 14.03
CA ARG A 231 -4.44 -11.86 13.18
C ARG A 231 -4.15 -13.36 13.09
N SER A 232 -2.89 -13.77 13.23
CA SER A 232 -2.52 -15.18 13.19
C SER A 232 -2.75 -15.90 14.52
N CYS A 233 -2.68 -15.17 15.64
CA CYS A 233 -2.62 -15.76 16.97
C CYS A 233 -3.74 -15.31 17.93
N SER A 234 -4.77 -14.63 17.42
CA SER A 234 -6.00 -14.31 18.16
C SER A 234 -7.21 -14.17 17.23
N ASP A 235 -8.40 -14.44 17.75
CA ASP A 235 -9.69 -14.17 17.11
C ASP A 235 -10.21 -12.76 17.47
N GLU A 236 -11.29 -12.33 16.84
CA GLU A 236 -12.00 -11.10 17.25
C GLU A 236 -12.55 -11.25 18.67
N ASP A 237 -12.72 -10.13 19.37
CA ASP A 237 -13.14 -10.02 20.78
C ASP A 237 -12.17 -10.61 21.83
N GLN A 238 -11.17 -11.40 21.41
CA GLN A 238 -10.14 -11.93 22.30
C GLN A 238 -9.25 -10.84 22.90
N PHE A 239 -8.60 -11.18 24.03
CA PHE A 239 -7.91 -10.23 24.87
C PHE A 239 -6.40 -10.23 24.64
N VAL A 240 -5.87 -9.09 24.17
CA VAL A 240 -4.45 -8.87 23.85
C VAL A 240 -3.79 -8.01 24.92
N VAL A 241 -2.65 -8.43 25.45
CA VAL A 241 -1.89 -7.67 26.46
C VAL A 241 -0.50 -7.29 25.96
N ASP A 242 -0.10 -6.05 26.26
CA ASP A 242 1.26 -5.55 26.04
C ASP A 242 1.89 -5.05 27.36
N PRO A 243 2.87 -5.77 27.94
CA PRO A 243 3.53 -5.35 29.17
C PRO A 243 4.41 -4.10 29.02
N PHE A 244 4.74 -3.69 27.80
CA PHE A 244 5.70 -2.63 27.48
C PHE A 244 5.15 -1.73 26.35
N SER A 245 3.96 -1.16 26.58
CA SER A 245 3.15 -0.64 25.49
C SER A 245 3.75 0.58 24.75
N GLY A 246 4.59 1.39 25.39
CA GLY A 246 5.34 2.49 24.78
C GLY A 246 4.46 3.40 23.93
N SER A 247 4.66 3.35 22.61
CA SER A 247 3.85 4.08 21.61
C SER A 247 2.38 3.62 21.47
N ALA A 248 1.94 2.64 22.25
CA ALA A 248 0.66 1.96 22.20
C ALA A 248 0.35 1.27 20.85
N THR A 249 1.38 0.83 20.10
CA THR A 249 1.18 0.24 18.76
C THR A 249 0.44 -1.10 18.84
N THR A 250 0.80 -2.00 19.77
CA THR A 250 0.08 -3.28 19.96
C THR A 250 -1.39 -3.04 20.26
N LEU A 251 -1.69 -2.09 21.15
CA LEU A 251 -3.05 -1.74 21.55
C LEU A 251 -3.84 -1.12 20.39
N ALA A 252 -3.20 -0.23 19.62
CA ALA A 252 -3.78 0.38 18.43
C ALA A 252 -4.18 -0.68 17.41
N VAL A 253 -3.27 -1.62 17.11
CA VAL A 253 -3.51 -2.71 16.16
C VAL A 253 -4.58 -3.67 16.67
N ALA A 254 -4.55 -4.05 17.96
CA ALA A 254 -5.59 -4.87 18.57
C ALA A 254 -6.97 -4.21 18.43
N LYS A 255 -7.08 -2.90 18.74
CA LYS A 255 -8.32 -2.12 18.56
C LYS A 255 -8.79 -2.10 17.11
N LYS A 256 -7.91 -1.77 16.17
CA LYS A 256 -8.21 -1.73 14.72
C LYS A 256 -8.76 -3.07 14.22
N LEU A 257 -8.21 -4.16 14.74
CA LEU A 257 -8.61 -5.52 14.41
C LEU A 257 -9.79 -6.02 15.25
N GLY A 258 -10.40 -5.23 16.14
CA GLY A 258 -11.57 -5.66 16.91
C GLY A 258 -11.25 -6.64 18.04
N ARG A 259 -10.07 -6.53 18.65
CA ARG A 259 -9.69 -7.25 19.87
C ARG A 259 -9.82 -6.34 21.09
N SER A 260 -10.11 -6.92 22.25
CA SER A 260 -9.96 -6.23 23.53
C SER A 260 -8.47 -6.11 23.87
N TYR A 261 -8.07 -5.06 24.57
CA TYR A 261 -6.64 -4.83 24.84
C TYR A 261 -6.37 -4.22 26.21
N LEU A 262 -5.18 -4.49 26.73
CA LEU A 262 -4.62 -3.83 27.91
C LEU A 262 -3.11 -3.65 27.74
N GLY A 263 -2.62 -2.44 27.98
CA GLY A 263 -1.19 -2.16 28.00
C GLY A 263 -0.73 -1.63 29.34
N PHE A 264 0.52 -1.91 29.68
CA PHE A 264 1.23 -1.30 30.79
C PHE A 264 2.30 -0.35 30.24
N GLU A 265 2.43 0.81 30.88
CA GLU A 265 3.45 1.80 30.56
C GLU A 265 3.76 2.58 31.84
N ILE A 266 5.05 2.79 32.11
CA ILE A 266 5.54 3.44 33.33
C ILE A 266 5.70 4.94 33.14
N SER A 267 5.85 5.41 31.90
CA SER A 267 5.87 6.84 31.57
C SER A 267 4.45 7.41 31.51
N ASP A 268 4.15 8.37 32.37
CA ASP A 268 2.87 9.10 32.36
C ASP A 268 2.63 9.82 31.02
N ASP A 269 3.71 10.32 30.38
CA ASP A 269 3.63 10.98 29.08
C ASP A 269 3.27 9.98 27.98
N TYR A 270 3.93 8.81 27.92
CA TYR A 270 3.56 7.78 26.96
C TYR A 270 2.16 7.22 27.20
N VAL A 271 1.72 7.10 28.46
CA VAL A 271 0.32 6.75 28.79
C VAL A 271 -0.65 7.78 28.21
N ARG A 272 -0.38 9.07 28.42
CA ARG A 272 -1.23 10.16 27.90
C ARG A 272 -1.30 10.12 26.38
N PHE A 273 -0.15 10.11 25.69
CA PHE A 273 -0.12 10.10 24.22
C PHE A 273 -0.70 8.80 23.63
N GLY A 274 -0.47 7.67 24.29
CA GLY A 274 -1.05 6.38 23.93
C GLY A 274 -2.57 6.40 24.00
N ARG A 275 -3.15 7.00 25.06
CA ARG A 275 -4.60 7.17 25.20
C ARG A 275 -5.18 8.06 24.10
N GLU A 276 -4.56 9.21 23.82
CA GLU A 276 -4.98 10.11 22.73
C GLU A 276 -4.96 9.39 21.37
N ARG A 277 -3.89 8.63 21.08
CA ARG A 277 -3.81 7.78 19.88
C ARG A 277 -4.95 6.78 19.83
N LEU A 278 -5.21 6.06 20.93
CA LEU A 278 -6.27 5.06 21.01
C LEU A 278 -7.66 5.65 20.84
N GLU A 279 -7.95 6.83 21.40
CA GLU A 279 -9.24 7.52 21.26
C GLU A 279 -9.54 7.89 19.80
N SER A 280 -8.52 8.23 19.02
CA SER A 280 -8.66 8.58 17.60
C SER A 280 -8.99 7.38 16.69
N ILE A 281 -8.70 6.16 17.14
CA ILE A 281 -8.85 4.92 16.37
C ILE A 281 -10.25 4.34 16.51
N ARG A 282 -10.83 3.85 15.41
CA ARG A 282 -12.06 3.06 15.39
C ARG A 282 -11.77 1.61 15.05
N VAL A 283 -12.60 0.71 15.57
CA VAL A 283 -12.57 -0.71 15.18
C VAL A 283 -12.82 -0.79 13.66
N GLY A 284 -12.00 -1.54 12.95
CA GLY A 284 -12.03 -1.68 11.49
C GLY A 284 -11.20 -0.66 10.71
N ASP A 285 -10.54 0.30 11.37
CA ASP A 285 -9.60 1.20 10.69
C ASP A 285 -8.43 0.39 10.08
N ALA A 286 -7.93 0.85 8.93
CA ALA A 286 -6.82 0.20 8.26
C ALA A 286 -5.52 0.29 9.08
N LEU A 287 -4.72 -0.78 9.04
CA LEU A 287 -3.35 -0.77 9.53
C LEU A 287 -2.48 0.13 8.65
N ASP A 288 -1.66 0.99 9.24
CA ASP A 288 -0.76 1.86 8.50
C ASP A 288 0.46 1.07 7.95
N GLY A 289 0.91 1.41 6.74
CA GLY A 289 2.00 0.72 6.03
C GLY A 289 1.50 -0.31 5.00
N SER A 290 2.42 -0.84 4.17
CA SER A 290 2.08 -1.90 3.19
C SER A 290 1.93 -3.24 3.92
N PRO A 291 0.87 -4.04 3.65
CA PRO A 291 0.75 -5.42 4.13
C PRO A 291 1.89 -6.31 3.64
N GLU A 292 2.46 -5.94 2.48
CA GLU A 292 3.51 -6.65 1.76
C GLU A 292 4.57 -5.64 1.32
N PRO A 293 5.50 -5.25 2.19
CA PRO A 293 6.50 -4.23 1.86
C PRO A 293 7.61 -4.81 0.97
N LEU A 294 7.31 -5.56 -0.09
CA LEU A 294 8.29 -6.28 -0.94
C LEU A 294 9.14 -5.37 -1.86
N LEU A 295 9.12 -4.06 -1.61
CA LEU A 295 9.94 -3.06 -2.28
C LEU A 295 10.68 -2.26 -1.22
N SER A 296 11.96 -1.96 -1.48
CA SER A 296 12.66 -0.95 -0.71
C SER A 296 11.79 0.32 -0.67
N ALA A 297 11.68 0.95 0.51
CA ALA A 297 10.85 2.12 0.77
C ALA A 297 10.72 3.02 -0.47
N PRO A 298 9.51 3.54 -0.79
CA PRO A 298 9.21 4.17 -2.08
C PRO A 298 10.35 5.06 -2.51
N GLN A 299 10.79 4.94 -3.77
CA GLN A 299 11.93 5.70 -4.28
C GLN A 299 11.83 7.14 -3.80
N THR A 300 12.70 7.51 -2.84
CA THR A 300 13.04 8.90 -2.67
C THR A 300 13.60 9.31 -4.02
N SER A 301 12.91 10.20 -4.73
CA SER A 301 13.29 10.75 -6.02
C SER A 301 14.81 10.91 -6.11
N ARG A 302 15.47 9.99 -6.79
CA ARG A 302 16.89 10.08 -7.14
C ARG A 302 16.93 10.48 -8.61
N SER A 303 17.72 11.48 -8.94
CA SER A 303 19.01 11.13 -9.52
C SER A 303 20.08 12.17 -9.18
N ARG A 304 21.07 11.74 -8.40
CA ARG A 304 22.40 12.36 -8.40
C ARG A 304 23.18 11.67 -9.53
N VAL A 305 23.45 12.38 -10.61
CA VAL A 305 24.30 11.94 -11.72
C VAL A 305 25.73 11.75 -11.19
N LYS A 306 26.31 10.54 -11.33
CA LYS A 306 27.75 10.31 -11.17
C LYS A 306 28.46 10.86 -12.42
N LYS A 307 29.33 11.86 -12.24
CA LYS A 307 30.33 12.22 -13.27
C LYS A 307 31.56 11.32 -13.14
N THR A 308 31.94 10.74 -14.26
CA THR A 308 33.17 10.00 -14.54
C THR A 308 34.41 10.84 -14.29
N LYS A 309 35.43 10.23 -13.67
CA LYS A 309 36.78 10.80 -13.51
C LYS A 309 37.55 10.68 -14.83
N GLN A 310 37.97 11.81 -15.39
CA GLN A 310 39.28 11.89 -16.06
C GLN A 310 40.24 12.58 -15.07
N GLY A 311 41.40 11.95 -14.86
CA GLY A 311 42.32 12.30 -13.78
C GLY A 311 43.18 13.51 -14.09
N VAL A 312 43.54 14.25 -13.03
CA VAL A 312 44.86 14.84 -12.79
C VAL A 312 45.00 15.04 -11.26
N GLY A 313 46.16 14.67 -10.70
CA GLY A 313 46.77 15.40 -9.58
C GLY A 313 46.30 15.09 -8.16
N THR A 314 47.11 14.31 -7.46
CA THR A 314 47.21 14.15 -6.01
C THR A 314 47.23 15.49 -5.26
N ARG A 315 46.38 15.67 -4.22
CA ARG A 315 46.73 16.41 -2.98
C ARG A 315 45.68 16.23 -1.87
N SER A 316 46.21 15.90 -0.68
CA SER A 316 45.56 15.82 0.64
C SER A 316 44.81 17.10 1.01
N ILE A 317 43.53 17.02 1.44
CA ILE A 317 42.85 18.10 2.19
C ILE A 317 41.90 17.51 3.26
N THR A 318 42.00 18.13 4.43
CA THR A 318 41.45 17.89 5.76
C THR A 318 39.94 18.18 5.96
N SER A 319 39.34 17.46 6.91
CA SER A 319 38.24 17.80 7.86
C SER A 319 37.11 18.82 7.55
N SER A 320 36.76 19.15 6.30
CA SER A 320 35.72 20.19 6.02
C SER A 320 34.52 19.74 5.15
N SER A 321 34.34 18.44 4.92
CA SER A 321 33.33 17.89 4.00
C SER A 321 32.04 17.41 4.67
N ALA A 322 32.09 16.99 5.93
CA ALA A 322 30.92 16.54 6.69
C ALA A 322 30.00 17.71 7.08
N ASP A 323 30.58 18.85 7.50
CA ASP A 323 29.83 20.05 7.89
C ASP A 323 29.11 20.70 6.70
N ARG A 324 29.72 20.68 5.50
CA ARG A 324 29.06 21.16 4.27
C ARG A 324 27.85 20.30 3.89
N LEU A 325 27.94 18.97 4.04
CA LEU A 325 26.83 18.05 3.75
C LEU A 325 25.68 18.11 4.76
N ALA A 326 25.95 18.56 5.99
CA ALA A 326 24.92 18.85 7.00
C ALA A 326 24.24 20.20 6.69
N HIS A 327 25.03 21.22 6.35
CA HIS A 327 24.54 22.53 5.92
C HIS A 327 23.65 22.42 4.67
N ASP A 328 24.08 21.70 3.63
CA ASP A 328 23.32 21.48 2.39
C ASP A 328 21.96 20.78 2.65
N ARG A 329 21.91 19.84 3.61
CA ARG A 329 20.67 19.15 4.00
C ARG A 329 19.69 20.08 4.71
N GLN A 330 20.21 20.92 5.60
CA GLN A 330 19.42 21.93 6.31
C GLN A 330 18.87 22.97 5.32
N THR A 331 19.69 23.43 4.38
CA THR A 331 19.27 24.35 3.31
C THR A 331 18.20 23.71 2.41
N ALA A 332 18.33 22.43 2.03
CA ALA A 332 17.34 21.72 1.21
C ALA A 332 16.01 21.52 1.94
N GLN A 333 16.03 21.24 3.25
CA GLN A 333 14.81 21.14 4.05
C GLN A 333 14.12 22.51 4.18
N GLN A 334 14.88 23.57 4.45
CA GLN A 334 14.37 24.94 4.49
C GLN A 334 13.75 25.34 3.15
N GLN A 335 14.41 25.03 2.04
CA GLN A 335 13.89 25.31 0.70
C GLN A 335 12.58 24.54 0.41
N ARG A 336 12.45 23.31 0.90
CA ARG A 336 11.22 22.52 0.76
C ARG A 336 10.08 23.10 1.60
N GLU A 337 10.35 23.50 2.84
CA GLU A 337 9.35 24.16 3.69
C GLU A 337 8.90 25.50 3.11
N LEU A 338 9.84 26.30 2.58
CA LEU A 338 9.54 27.53 1.84
C LEU A 338 8.67 27.26 0.62
N THR A 339 8.97 26.20 -0.15
CA THR A 339 8.17 25.80 -1.31
C THR A 339 6.76 25.36 -0.90
N CYS A 340 6.60 24.58 0.18
CA CYS A 340 5.29 24.18 0.68
C CYS A 340 4.46 25.39 1.14
N ARG A 341 5.07 26.35 1.85
CA ARG A 341 4.41 27.61 2.23
C ARG A 341 3.98 28.40 1.01
N GLY A 342 4.87 28.54 0.03
CA GLY A 342 4.58 29.22 -1.23
C GLY A 342 3.45 28.55 -2.03
N VAL A 343 3.40 27.21 -2.08
CA VAL A 343 2.30 26.47 -2.72
C VAL A 343 0.98 26.72 -2.00
N ARG A 344 0.99 26.78 -0.66
CA ARG A 344 -0.18 27.12 0.13
C ARG A 344 -0.65 28.56 -0.14
N ASP A 345 0.29 29.50 -0.27
CA ASP A 345 -0.02 30.90 -0.59
C ASP A 345 -0.53 31.07 -2.03
N ALA A 346 0.04 30.34 -2.99
CA ALA A 346 -0.47 30.31 -4.36
C ALA A 346 -1.90 29.78 -4.39
N PHE A 347 -2.18 28.67 -3.70
CA PHE A 347 -3.53 28.13 -3.60
C PHE A 347 -4.50 29.13 -2.97
N ARG A 348 -4.12 29.80 -1.88
CA ARG A 348 -4.94 30.84 -1.25
C ARG A 348 -5.36 31.94 -2.21
N GLN A 349 -4.47 32.33 -3.13
CA GLN A 349 -4.74 33.39 -4.10
C GLN A 349 -5.63 32.92 -5.26
N THR A 350 -5.56 31.65 -5.65
CA THR A 350 -6.17 31.17 -6.89
C THR A 350 -7.34 30.20 -6.71
N TYR A 351 -7.58 29.66 -5.51
CA TYR A 351 -8.56 28.58 -5.35
C TYR A 351 -10.02 29.01 -5.57
N GLY A 352 -10.34 30.30 -5.46
CA GLY A 352 -11.67 30.82 -5.79
C GLY A 352 -12.83 30.18 -5.00
N GLY A 353 -12.56 29.65 -3.80
CA GLY A 353 -13.53 28.90 -3.00
C GLY A 353 -13.71 27.44 -3.43
N TYR A 354 -13.03 26.96 -4.47
CA TYR A 354 -13.11 25.57 -4.91
C TYR A 354 -12.20 24.65 -4.11
N SER A 355 -12.55 23.37 -4.05
CA SER A 355 -11.70 22.36 -3.41
C SER A 355 -10.40 22.15 -4.19
N VAL A 356 -9.36 21.64 -3.51
CA VAL A 356 -8.11 21.23 -4.16
C VAL A 356 -8.35 20.21 -5.28
N ASP A 357 -9.27 19.25 -5.10
CA ASP A 357 -9.65 18.32 -6.16
C ASP A 357 -10.08 19.07 -7.42
N ARG A 358 -10.94 20.10 -7.25
CA ARG A 358 -11.41 20.92 -8.37
C ARG A 358 -10.30 21.75 -9.00
N VAL A 359 -9.47 22.41 -8.19
CA VAL A 359 -8.36 23.26 -8.70
C VAL A 359 -7.33 22.44 -9.47
N VAL A 360 -7.05 21.19 -9.08
CA VAL A 360 -6.08 20.35 -9.78
C VAL A 360 -6.62 19.84 -11.13
N ILE A 361 -7.88 19.42 -11.18
CA ILE A 361 -8.42 18.75 -12.37
C ILE A 361 -9.03 19.69 -13.40
N ASP A 362 -9.41 20.91 -13.01
CA ASP A 362 -9.88 21.94 -13.91
C ASP A 362 -8.68 22.60 -14.61
N PRO A 363 -8.55 22.47 -15.95
CA PRO A 363 -7.40 23.03 -16.67
C PRO A 363 -7.20 24.54 -16.44
N GLU A 364 -8.28 25.32 -16.34
CA GLU A 364 -8.20 26.77 -16.20
C GLU A 364 -7.74 27.15 -14.79
N LEU A 365 -8.36 26.58 -13.76
CA LEU A 365 -7.95 26.81 -12.37
C LEU A 365 -6.54 26.29 -12.10
N ASN A 366 -6.17 25.15 -12.69
CA ASN A 366 -4.85 24.58 -12.51
C ASN A 366 -3.78 25.45 -13.17
N GLN A 367 -4.06 25.98 -14.36
CA GLN A 367 -3.17 26.93 -15.04
C GLN A 367 -2.98 28.20 -14.21
N GLN A 368 -4.04 28.76 -13.63
CA GLN A 368 -3.95 29.93 -12.75
C GLN A 368 -3.08 29.65 -11.51
N PHE A 369 -3.31 28.52 -10.85
CA PHE A 369 -2.51 28.07 -9.71
C PHE A 369 -1.02 27.91 -10.08
N GLN A 370 -0.73 27.24 -11.20
CA GLN A 370 0.63 27.04 -11.68
C GLN A 370 1.32 28.34 -12.08
N GLN A 371 0.58 29.28 -12.67
CA GLN A 371 1.10 30.60 -13.03
C GLN A 371 1.45 31.40 -11.77
N CYS A 372 0.60 31.36 -10.74
CA CYS A 372 0.90 31.98 -9.45
C CYS A 372 2.15 31.34 -8.80
N CYS A 373 2.30 30.01 -8.87
CA CYS A 373 3.51 29.33 -8.38
C CYS A 373 4.79 29.80 -9.11
N LYS A 374 4.71 30.06 -10.42
CA LYS A 374 5.83 30.62 -11.19
C LYS A 374 6.15 32.05 -10.77
N GLU A 375 5.14 32.89 -10.60
CA GLU A 375 5.29 34.30 -10.21
C GLU A 375 5.86 34.46 -8.80
N LEU A 376 5.53 33.54 -7.89
CA LEU A 376 6.12 33.45 -6.56
C LEU A 376 7.53 32.85 -6.55
N GLY A 377 8.08 32.45 -7.70
CA GLY A 377 9.43 31.92 -7.83
C GLY A 377 9.64 30.58 -7.12
N LEU A 378 8.59 29.76 -7.00
CA LEU A 378 8.64 28.51 -6.25
C LEU A 378 9.52 27.47 -6.95
N ALA A 379 10.30 26.72 -6.18
CA ALA A 379 11.09 25.62 -6.72
C ALA A 379 10.19 24.45 -7.13
N GLY A 380 10.49 23.82 -8.27
CA GLY A 380 9.76 22.65 -8.78
C GLY A 380 9.16 22.86 -10.17
N ASP A 381 8.48 21.83 -10.66
CA ASP A 381 7.73 21.83 -11.92
C ASP A 381 6.21 21.75 -11.67
N LEU A 382 5.43 21.79 -12.75
CA LEU A 382 3.97 21.78 -12.72
C LEU A 382 3.41 20.57 -11.95
N ARG A 383 4.00 19.39 -12.18
CA ARG A 383 3.65 18.14 -11.50
C ARG A 383 3.96 18.23 -10.00
N THR A 384 5.12 18.76 -9.64
CA THR A 384 5.59 18.91 -8.26
C THR A 384 4.63 19.79 -7.46
N TRP A 385 4.20 20.93 -8.01
CA TRP A 385 3.28 21.84 -7.30
C TRP A 385 1.89 21.20 -7.09
N ASN A 386 1.36 20.52 -8.11
CA ASN A 386 0.09 19.79 -8.00
C ASN A 386 0.17 18.67 -6.93
N ILE A 387 1.26 17.90 -6.92
CA ILE A 387 1.49 16.85 -5.90
C ILE A 387 1.64 17.45 -4.51
N LEU A 388 2.38 18.55 -4.36
CA LEU A 388 2.53 19.24 -3.08
C LEU A 388 1.18 19.74 -2.57
N LEU A 389 0.35 20.31 -3.46
CA LEU A 389 -0.98 20.77 -3.10
C LEU A 389 -1.88 19.62 -2.60
N PHE A 390 -1.85 18.46 -3.27
CA PHE A 390 -2.56 17.28 -2.76
C PHE A 390 -2.00 16.75 -1.45
N ARG A 391 -0.68 16.80 -1.24
CA ARG A 391 -0.06 16.39 0.03
C ARG A 391 -0.47 17.31 1.18
N LEU A 392 -0.42 18.63 0.98
CA LEU A 392 -0.89 19.60 1.96
C LEU A 392 -2.34 19.35 2.34
N ARG A 393 -3.22 19.10 1.35
CA ARG A 393 -4.60 18.67 1.62
C ARG A 393 -4.67 17.40 2.45
N LYS A 394 -3.96 16.33 2.06
CA LYS A 394 -3.99 15.02 2.74
C LYS A 394 -3.48 15.09 4.18
N ARG A 395 -2.63 16.06 4.50
CA ARG A 395 -2.11 16.33 5.85
C ARG A 395 -3.01 17.25 6.69
N GLY A 396 -4.10 17.76 6.13
CA GLY A 396 -4.95 18.74 6.81
C GLY A 396 -4.35 20.15 6.87
N GLU A 397 -3.25 20.43 6.16
CA GLU A 397 -2.57 21.72 6.17
C GLU A 397 -3.28 22.79 5.29
N LEU A 398 -4.52 22.56 4.87
CA LEU A 398 -5.34 23.49 4.08
C LEU A 398 -6.74 23.70 4.66
N THR A 399 -6.96 23.32 5.93
CA THR A 399 -8.26 23.48 6.62
C THR A 399 -8.75 24.92 6.70
N ASP A 400 -7.83 25.89 6.66
CA ASP A 400 -8.14 27.32 6.69
C ASP A 400 -8.75 27.84 5.37
N PHE A 401 -8.84 27.00 4.33
CA PHE A 401 -9.40 27.34 3.02
C PHE A 401 -10.64 26.47 2.74
N PRO A 402 -11.79 26.78 3.35
CA PRO A 402 -13.01 26.00 3.15
C PRO A 402 -13.46 26.08 1.69
N ALA A 403 -13.92 24.95 1.15
CA ALA A 403 -14.49 24.88 -0.19
C ALA A 403 -15.93 25.45 -0.18
N THR A 404 -16.06 26.75 -0.37
CA THR A 404 -17.33 27.49 -0.41
C THR A 404 -18.05 27.37 -1.76
N ALA A 405 -17.30 27.16 -2.85
CA ALA A 405 -17.82 26.96 -4.19
C ALA A 405 -18.07 25.47 -4.47
N ARG A 406 -19.25 25.13 -4.99
CA ARG A 406 -19.62 23.76 -5.32
C ARG A 406 -19.29 23.41 -6.76
N THR A 407 -18.75 22.21 -6.96
CA THR A 407 -18.65 21.61 -8.30
C THR A 407 -19.93 20.85 -8.63
N ASN A 408 -20.79 21.45 -9.46
CA ASN A 408 -22.09 20.88 -9.83
C ASN A 408 -21.98 19.99 -11.07
N ILE A 409 -21.40 18.79 -10.90
CA ILE A 409 -21.45 17.73 -11.91
C ILE A 409 -21.99 16.48 -11.22
N SER A 410 -23.26 16.15 -11.46
CA SER A 410 -23.99 15.03 -10.85
C SER A 410 -23.61 13.69 -11.49
N TRP A 411 -24.13 12.57 -10.95
CA TRP A 411 -23.94 11.26 -11.58
C TRP A 411 -24.71 11.13 -12.88
N ASN A 412 -25.89 11.76 -12.98
CA ASN A 412 -26.67 11.84 -14.21
C ASN A 412 -25.89 12.57 -15.30
N ASP A 413 -25.22 13.68 -14.94
CA ASP A 413 -24.39 14.44 -15.89
C ASP A 413 -23.20 13.60 -16.38
N CYS A 414 -22.62 12.79 -15.49
CA CYS A 414 -21.50 11.91 -15.84
C CYS A 414 -21.94 10.69 -16.65
N ASP A 415 -23.22 10.25 -16.52
CA ASP A 415 -23.68 8.99 -17.09
C ASP A 415 -23.26 8.91 -18.56
N PRO A 416 -23.63 9.79 -19.51
CA PRO A 416 -23.30 9.61 -20.93
C PRO A 416 -21.84 9.26 -21.28
N PHE A 417 -20.85 9.76 -20.53
CA PHE A 417 -19.41 9.64 -20.84
C PHE A 417 -18.57 8.91 -19.79
N LEU A 418 -19.17 8.43 -18.68
CA LEU A 418 -18.43 7.77 -17.59
C LEU A 418 -17.52 6.64 -18.07
N PHE A 419 -18.00 5.81 -19.01
CA PHE A 419 -17.22 4.73 -19.62
C PHE A 419 -15.90 5.20 -20.25
N ALA A 420 -15.90 6.37 -20.88
CA ALA A 420 -14.72 6.90 -21.55
C ALA A 420 -13.68 7.32 -20.53
N SER A 421 -14.13 7.87 -19.40
CA SER A 421 -13.26 8.23 -18.27
C SER A 421 -12.71 7.00 -17.58
N GLU A 422 -13.52 5.94 -17.43
CA GLU A 422 -13.10 4.65 -16.87
C GLU A 422 -12.01 3.99 -17.74
N ILE A 423 -12.26 3.87 -19.05
CA ILE A 423 -11.33 3.24 -19.98
C ILE A 423 -10.03 4.05 -20.09
N ALA A 424 -10.12 5.38 -20.16
CA ALA A 424 -8.95 6.25 -20.20
C ALA A 424 -8.09 6.09 -18.95
N LEU A 425 -8.71 6.04 -17.78
CA LEU A 425 -8.01 5.81 -16.52
C LEU A 425 -7.32 4.44 -16.52
N GLN A 426 -8.06 3.36 -16.81
CA GLN A 426 -7.50 2.02 -16.75
C GLN A 426 -6.33 1.85 -17.72
N ARG A 427 -6.43 2.41 -18.93
CA ARG A 427 -5.35 2.33 -19.91
C ARG A 427 -4.07 3.02 -19.44
N LEU A 428 -4.17 4.21 -18.89
CA LEU A 428 -2.99 4.90 -18.34
C LEU A 428 -2.39 4.15 -17.17
N LEU A 429 -3.21 3.50 -16.33
CA LEU A 429 -2.70 2.67 -15.23
C LEU A 429 -1.97 1.40 -15.70
N ASP A 430 -2.32 0.89 -16.88
CA ASP A 430 -1.64 -0.24 -17.48
C ASP A 430 -0.35 0.16 -18.21
N ASP A 431 -0.33 1.35 -18.81
CA ASP A 431 0.76 1.78 -19.69
C ASP A 431 1.84 2.62 -18.98
N SER A 432 1.44 3.62 -18.18
CA SER A 432 2.35 4.75 -17.88
C SER A 432 2.15 5.46 -16.53
N ALA A 433 1.09 5.18 -15.76
CA ALA A 433 0.78 5.87 -14.51
C ALA A 433 0.57 4.89 -13.35
N GLU A 434 1.06 5.23 -12.16
CA GLU A 434 0.93 4.39 -10.96
C GLU A 434 -0.42 4.59 -10.25
N SER A 435 -1.08 5.74 -10.46
CA SER A 435 -2.35 6.07 -9.77
C SER A 435 -3.15 7.17 -10.45
N LEU A 436 -4.44 7.31 -10.09
CA LEU A 436 -5.26 8.45 -10.53
C LEU A 436 -4.65 9.80 -10.11
N ASP A 437 -4.03 9.88 -8.93
CA ASP A 437 -3.43 11.14 -8.48
C ASP A 437 -2.27 11.55 -9.41
N GLU A 438 -1.50 10.58 -9.94
CA GLU A 438 -0.48 10.84 -10.95
C GLU A 438 -1.10 11.27 -12.29
N VAL A 439 -2.12 10.55 -12.77
CA VAL A 439 -2.85 10.91 -13.99
C VAL A 439 -3.37 12.35 -13.95
N LEU A 440 -3.83 12.81 -12.78
CA LEU A 440 -4.40 14.16 -12.62
C LEU A 440 -3.36 15.25 -12.33
N CYS A 441 -2.23 14.92 -11.68
CA CYS A 441 -1.22 15.90 -11.30
C CYS A 441 -0.16 16.13 -12.38
N ASP A 442 0.16 15.11 -13.17
CA ASP A 442 1.10 15.23 -14.27
C ASP A 442 0.39 15.81 -15.50
N PRO A 443 0.78 16.99 -16.02
CA PRO A 443 0.15 17.59 -17.19
C PRO A 443 0.19 16.70 -18.44
N VAL A 444 1.23 15.87 -18.60
CA VAL A 444 1.37 14.96 -19.75
C VAL A 444 0.33 13.85 -19.64
N CYS A 445 0.25 13.18 -18.50
CA CYS A 445 -0.74 12.13 -18.26
C CYS A 445 -2.17 12.68 -18.31
N ALA A 446 -2.40 13.88 -17.77
CA ALA A 446 -3.71 14.52 -17.77
C ALA A 446 -4.18 14.87 -19.18
N ALA A 447 -3.26 15.33 -20.05
CA ALA A 447 -3.56 15.58 -21.46
C ALA A 447 -3.82 14.28 -22.23
N GLU A 448 -3.03 13.23 -21.97
CA GLU A 448 -3.25 11.92 -22.59
C GLU A 448 -4.59 11.31 -22.17
N PHE A 449 -4.93 11.41 -20.88
CA PHE A 449 -6.24 11.01 -20.35
C PHE A 449 -7.38 11.71 -21.10
N ASP A 450 -7.29 13.03 -21.27
CA ASP A 450 -8.31 13.80 -21.98
C ASP A 450 -8.44 13.37 -23.45
N VAL A 451 -7.32 13.12 -24.13
CA VAL A 451 -7.31 12.66 -25.53
C VAL A 451 -7.99 11.29 -25.65
N ILE A 452 -7.67 10.35 -24.78
CA ILE A 452 -8.29 9.01 -24.79
C ILE A 452 -9.78 9.12 -24.51
N ALA A 453 -10.18 9.84 -23.45
CA ALA A 453 -11.58 10.00 -23.08
C ALA A 453 -12.40 10.70 -24.18
N ALA A 454 -11.88 11.79 -24.75
CA ALA A 454 -12.53 12.51 -25.85
C ALA A 454 -12.61 11.69 -27.14
N SER A 455 -11.66 10.78 -27.38
CA SER A 455 -11.72 9.87 -28.53
C SER A 455 -12.87 8.86 -28.43
N LEU A 456 -13.20 8.44 -27.20
CA LEU A 456 -14.25 7.45 -26.90
C LEU A 456 -15.63 8.10 -26.78
N ALA A 457 -15.73 9.26 -26.13
CA ALA A 457 -16.97 10.00 -25.94
C ALA A 457 -16.75 11.49 -26.21
N PRO A 458 -16.77 11.95 -27.48
CA PRO A 458 -16.52 13.37 -27.79
C PRO A 458 -17.65 14.28 -27.30
N GLY A 459 -17.34 15.57 -27.11
CA GLY A 459 -18.32 16.59 -26.76
C GLY A 459 -18.38 17.00 -25.29
N TYR A 460 -17.45 16.52 -24.46
CA TYR A 460 -17.33 16.90 -23.06
C TYR A 460 -15.96 17.56 -22.81
N SER A 461 -15.91 18.39 -21.77
CA SER A 461 -14.68 19.09 -21.35
C SER A 461 -13.72 18.17 -20.60
N SER A 462 -12.43 18.50 -20.59
CA SER A 462 -11.40 17.84 -19.76
C SER A 462 -11.83 17.74 -18.29
N LEU A 463 -12.37 18.83 -17.75
CA LEU A 463 -12.92 18.86 -16.41
C LEU A 463 -13.99 17.78 -16.19
N GLN A 464 -14.93 17.61 -17.13
CA GLN A 464 -15.99 16.61 -17.01
C GLN A 464 -15.40 15.20 -16.94
N TYR A 465 -14.49 14.84 -17.86
CA TYR A 465 -13.86 13.52 -17.86
C TYR A 465 -13.08 13.25 -16.57
N ARG A 466 -12.22 14.20 -16.18
CA ARG A 466 -11.37 14.06 -14.98
C ARG A 466 -12.21 14.01 -13.70
N TRP A 467 -13.31 14.78 -13.63
CA TRP A 467 -14.26 14.74 -12.52
C TRP A 467 -14.99 13.38 -12.44
N ALA A 468 -15.37 12.80 -13.58
CA ALA A 468 -15.96 11.47 -13.63
C ALA A 468 -14.99 10.38 -13.16
N ALA A 469 -13.71 10.44 -13.54
CA ALA A 469 -12.68 9.54 -13.01
C ALA A 469 -12.47 9.69 -11.48
N LEU A 470 -12.47 10.92 -10.97
CA LEU A 470 -12.40 11.18 -9.53
C LEU A 470 -13.61 10.57 -8.78
N LYS A 471 -14.81 10.75 -9.34
CA LYS A 471 -16.05 10.16 -8.81
C LYS A 471 -16.03 8.64 -8.83
N LEU A 472 -15.58 8.05 -9.94
CA LEU A 472 -15.38 6.61 -10.11
C LEU A 472 -14.49 6.05 -9.00
N ARG A 473 -13.29 6.63 -8.77
CA ARG A 473 -12.39 6.21 -7.69
C ARG A 473 -13.05 6.34 -6.31
N LYS A 474 -13.72 7.46 -6.03
CA LYS A 474 -14.39 7.69 -4.73
C LYS A 474 -15.52 6.68 -4.46
N GLN A 475 -16.19 6.18 -5.49
CA GLN A 475 -17.26 5.18 -5.35
C GLN A 475 -16.80 3.73 -5.49
N ALA A 476 -15.57 3.46 -5.96
CA ALA A 476 -15.12 2.10 -6.26
C ALA A 476 -15.23 1.16 -5.06
N ALA A 477 -14.85 1.61 -3.87
CA ALA A 477 -14.96 0.81 -2.65
C ALA A 477 -16.42 0.47 -2.30
N VAL A 478 -17.32 1.45 -2.35
CA VAL A 478 -18.75 1.25 -2.08
C VAL A 478 -19.38 0.33 -3.12
N ALA A 479 -19.04 0.53 -4.40
CA ALA A 479 -19.50 -0.31 -5.50
C ALA A 479 -19.05 -1.77 -5.35
N ARG A 480 -17.83 -2.03 -4.86
CA ARG A 480 -17.37 -3.39 -4.54
C ARG A 480 -18.19 -4.03 -3.43
N THR A 481 -18.37 -3.33 -2.31
CA THR A 481 -19.13 -3.83 -1.16
C THR A 481 -20.58 -4.14 -1.54
N ARG A 482 -21.25 -3.24 -2.27
CA ARG A 482 -22.63 -3.45 -2.73
C ARG A 482 -22.71 -4.48 -3.86
N GLY A 483 -21.76 -4.47 -4.78
CA GLY A 483 -21.68 -5.44 -5.86
C GLY A 483 -21.48 -6.87 -5.37
N ALA A 484 -20.82 -7.05 -4.21
CA ALA A 484 -20.58 -8.35 -3.59
C ALA A 484 -21.88 -9.07 -3.20
N VAL A 485 -22.87 -8.33 -2.70
CA VAL A 485 -24.18 -8.88 -2.27
C VAL A 485 -25.15 -9.11 -3.43
N LEU A 486 -24.90 -8.52 -4.60
CA LEU A 486 -25.72 -8.74 -5.79
C LEU A 486 -25.42 -10.10 -6.44
N ALA A 487 -26.46 -10.84 -6.82
CA ALA A 487 -26.32 -12.08 -7.57
C ALA A 487 -26.12 -11.78 -9.07
N ALA A 488 -24.94 -12.10 -9.60
CA ALA A 488 -24.64 -11.86 -11.01
C ALA A 488 -25.66 -12.60 -11.91
N PRO A 489 -26.32 -11.90 -12.85
CA PRO A 489 -27.39 -12.49 -13.64
C PRO A 489 -26.85 -13.61 -14.52
N LYS A 490 -27.42 -14.83 -14.42
CA LYS A 490 -26.99 -16.01 -15.21
C LYS A 490 -26.87 -15.70 -16.71
N ARG A 491 -27.76 -14.85 -17.24
CA ARG A 491 -27.73 -14.32 -18.61
C ARG A 491 -28.07 -12.82 -18.63
N LEU A 492 -27.38 -12.06 -19.49
CA LEU A 492 -27.56 -10.63 -19.72
C LEU A 492 -28.52 -10.31 -20.89
N GLY A 493 -29.40 -11.24 -21.29
CA GLY A 493 -30.34 -11.04 -22.39
C GLY A 493 -29.87 -11.58 -23.74
N LYS A 494 -30.61 -11.26 -24.81
CA LYS A 494 -30.30 -11.72 -26.19
C LYS A 494 -29.05 -11.02 -26.72
N THR A 495 -28.19 -11.78 -27.39
CA THR A 495 -27.01 -11.28 -28.07
C THR A 495 -27.40 -10.57 -29.36
N GLN A 496 -26.85 -9.36 -29.57
CA GLN A 496 -26.95 -8.60 -30.82
C GLN A 496 -25.56 -8.34 -31.37
N LEU A 497 -25.38 -8.35 -32.69
CA LEU A 497 -24.13 -7.87 -33.30
C LEU A 497 -24.04 -6.36 -33.12
N LEU A 498 -22.83 -5.86 -32.82
CA LEU A 498 -22.61 -4.44 -32.54
C LEU A 498 -22.91 -3.55 -33.75
N ASP A 499 -22.68 -4.05 -34.96
CA ASP A 499 -22.98 -3.30 -36.18
C ASP A 499 -24.46 -3.34 -36.57
N ASP A 500 -25.26 -4.26 -36.01
CA ASP A 500 -26.67 -4.48 -36.32
C ASP A 500 -27.60 -4.25 -35.11
N ILE A 501 -27.24 -3.31 -34.22
CA ILE A 501 -28.04 -2.99 -33.03
C ILE A 501 -29.42 -2.49 -33.45
N ASN A 502 -30.48 -3.15 -32.97
CA ASN A 502 -31.84 -2.64 -33.10
C ASN A 502 -32.13 -1.67 -31.94
N TRP A 503 -31.91 -0.37 -32.17
CA TRP A 503 -32.09 0.68 -31.16
C TRP A 503 -33.49 0.71 -30.54
N ARG A 504 -34.54 0.37 -31.31
CA ARG A 504 -35.93 0.32 -30.82
C ARG A 504 -36.15 -0.77 -29.77
N ARG A 505 -35.27 -1.77 -29.70
CA ARG A 505 -35.33 -2.87 -28.72
C ARG A 505 -34.49 -2.62 -27.48
N ILE A 506 -33.68 -1.55 -27.45
CA ILE A 506 -32.90 -1.17 -26.27
C ILE A 506 -33.78 -0.30 -25.36
N PRO A 507 -34.02 -0.70 -24.11
CA PRO A 507 -34.92 0.02 -23.21
C PRO A 507 -34.30 1.34 -22.74
N GLU A 508 -35.12 2.37 -22.60
CA GLU A 508 -34.78 3.64 -21.93
C GLU A 508 -34.94 3.47 -20.40
N LYS A 509 -34.15 2.56 -19.84
CA LYS A 509 -34.17 2.21 -18.41
C LYS A 509 -32.75 1.99 -17.89
N PRO A 510 -32.55 2.08 -16.56
CA PRO A 510 -31.29 1.67 -15.95
C PRO A 510 -30.97 0.21 -16.24
N GLY A 511 -29.69 -0.08 -16.40
CA GLY A 511 -29.28 -1.43 -16.75
C GLY A 511 -27.78 -1.60 -16.90
N VAL A 512 -27.42 -2.84 -17.18
CA VAL A 512 -26.06 -3.25 -17.50
C VAL A 512 -25.96 -3.77 -18.92
N TYR A 513 -24.77 -3.66 -19.48
CA TYR A 513 -24.42 -4.21 -20.77
C TYR A 513 -23.04 -4.85 -20.75
N ARG A 514 -22.85 -5.80 -21.65
CA ARG A 514 -21.60 -6.52 -21.85
C ARG A 514 -21.22 -6.48 -23.33
N LEU A 515 -19.96 -6.15 -23.57
CA LEU A 515 -19.33 -6.20 -24.88
C LEU A 515 -18.34 -7.38 -24.94
N SER A 516 -18.55 -8.28 -25.89
CA SER A 516 -17.70 -9.46 -26.09
C SER A 516 -17.48 -9.77 -27.57
N ASP A 517 -16.51 -10.60 -27.91
CA ASP A 517 -16.33 -11.13 -29.26
C ASP A 517 -17.13 -12.43 -29.53
N ALA A 518 -16.90 -13.02 -30.71
CA ALA A 518 -17.53 -14.27 -31.13
C ALA A 518 -17.14 -15.47 -30.24
N GLN A 519 -15.93 -15.44 -29.68
CA GLN A 519 -15.31 -16.42 -28.79
C GLN A 519 -15.70 -16.18 -27.32
N SER A 520 -16.58 -15.21 -27.05
CA SER A 520 -17.07 -14.86 -25.72
C SER A 520 -16.03 -14.25 -24.78
N ARG A 521 -14.89 -13.76 -25.28
CA ARG A 521 -13.97 -12.92 -24.49
C ARG A 521 -14.64 -11.58 -24.23
N THR A 522 -14.59 -11.09 -23.00
CA THR A 522 -15.29 -9.86 -22.60
C THR A 522 -14.30 -8.70 -22.58
N TYR A 523 -14.59 -7.63 -23.30
CA TYR A 523 -13.72 -6.45 -23.33
C TYR A 523 -14.14 -5.44 -22.28
N TYR A 524 -15.45 -5.27 -22.11
CA TYR A 524 -16.01 -4.28 -21.21
C TYR A 524 -17.40 -4.69 -20.73
N VAL A 525 -17.68 -4.42 -19.45
CA VAL A 525 -19.03 -4.41 -18.88
C VAL A 525 -19.33 -3.02 -18.35
N GLY A 526 -20.54 -2.53 -18.56
CA GLY A 526 -20.94 -1.21 -18.09
C GLY A 526 -22.29 -1.22 -17.42
N GLU A 527 -22.47 -0.32 -16.46
CA GLU A 527 -23.74 0.02 -15.85
C GLU A 527 -24.12 1.45 -16.22
N THR A 528 -25.41 1.73 -16.31
CA THR A 528 -25.90 3.04 -16.73
C THR A 528 -27.31 3.30 -16.24
N LEU A 529 -27.65 4.58 -16.11
CA LEU A 529 -29.00 5.03 -15.74
C LEU A 529 -29.96 5.00 -16.93
N ASN A 530 -29.45 5.06 -18.17
CA ASN A 530 -30.25 4.84 -19.38
C ASN A 530 -29.47 4.02 -20.42
N LEU A 531 -29.86 2.75 -20.58
CA LEU A 531 -29.24 1.83 -21.55
C LEU A 531 -29.25 2.39 -22.98
N GLN A 532 -30.36 2.96 -23.43
CA GLN A 532 -30.48 3.43 -24.79
C GLN A 532 -29.55 4.63 -25.05
N ASP A 533 -29.52 5.60 -24.15
CA ASP A 533 -28.69 6.80 -24.29
C ASP A 533 -27.20 6.46 -24.22
N ARG A 534 -26.81 5.63 -23.24
CA ARG A 534 -25.43 5.13 -23.11
C ARG A 534 -24.94 4.45 -24.35
N LEU A 535 -25.72 3.51 -24.87
CA LEU A 535 -25.31 2.70 -26.00
C LEU A 535 -25.26 3.53 -27.29
N LYS A 536 -26.12 4.54 -27.43
CA LYS A 536 -26.01 5.52 -28.52
C LYS A 536 -24.69 6.29 -28.44
N HIS A 537 -24.27 6.74 -27.25
CA HIS A 537 -22.98 7.40 -27.06
C HIS A 537 -21.80 6.47 -27.38
N HIS A 538 -21.85 5.22 -26.95
CA HIS A 538 -20.81 4.23 -27.26
C HIS A 538 -20.72 3.85 -28.74
N PHE A 539 -21.87 3.68 -29.40
CA PHE A 539 -21.95 2.84 -30.60
C PHE A 539 -22.81 3.41 -31.73
N ALA A 540 -23.49 4.55 -31.61
CA ALA A 540 -24.36 5.03 -32.70
C ALA A 540 -23.59 5.32 -33.99
N THR A 541 -22.38 5.87 -33.89
CA THR A 541 -21.60 6.28 -35.07
C THR A 541 -20.51 5.27 -35.43
N ARG A 542 -20.17 5.21 -36.72
CA ARG A 542 -19.05 4.37 -37.22
C ARG A 542 -17.72 4.76 -36.56
N LYS A 543 -17.53 6.05 -36.27
CA LYS A 543 -16.36 6.61 -35.57
C LYS A 543 -16.27 6.07 -34.14
N ALA A 544 -17.37 6.06 -33.39
CA ALA A 544 -17.40 5.53 -32.02
C ALA A 544 -17.08 4.02 -32.00
N ARG A 545 -17.63 3.24 -32.94
CA ARG A 545 -17.35 1.80 -33.09
C ARG A 545 -15.91 1.46 -33.53
N ARG A 546 -15.15 2.43 -34.05
CA ARG A 546 -13.79 2.18 -34.58
C ARG A 546 -12.80 1.79 -33.48
N HIS A 547 -12.89 2.39 -32.30
CA HIS A 547 -11.99 2.07 -31.18
C HIS A 547 -12.17 0.63 -30.71
N TRP A 548 -13.42 0.18 -30.62
CA TRP A 548 -13.76 -1.17 -30.23
C TRP A 548 -13.32 -2.22 -31.27
N ARG A 549 -13.44 -1.90 -32.57
CA ARG A 549 -12.96 -2.76 -33.66
C ARG A 549 -11.45 -2.98 -33.69
N LYS A 550 -10.65 -2.12 -33.03
CA LYS A 550 -9.19 -2.33 -32.95
C LYS A 550 -8.80 -3.39 -31.92
N LEU A 551 -9.72 -3.81 -31.06
CA LEU A 551 -9.45 -4.75 -29.97
C LEU A 551 -9.51 -6.21 -30.43
N THR A 552 -10.17 -6.48 -31.55
CA THR A 552 -10.38 -7.83 -32.08
C THR A 552 -10.73 -7.80 -33.56
N ASP A 553 -10.27 -8.81 -34.29
CA ASP A 553 -10.67 -9.07 -35.68
C ASP A 553 -12.07 -9.72 -35.77
N ASP A 554 -12.60 -10.20 -34.64
CA ASP A 554 -13.90 -10.84 -34.57
C ASP A 554 -15.07 -9.85 -34.47
N ALA A 555 -16.26 -10.32 -34.87
CA ALA A 555 -17.48 -9.54 -34.73
C ALA A 555 -17.84 -9.31 -33.26
N LEU A 556 -17.93 -8.04 -32.86
CA LEU A 556 -18.35 -7.64 -31.53
C LEU A 556 -19.84 -7.87 -31.30
N ARG A 557 -20.16 -8.29 -30.08
CA ARG A 557 -21.50 -8.67 -29.62
C ARG A 557 -21.87 -7.87 -28.38
N LEU A 558 -23.11 -7.41 -28.35
CA LEU A 558 -23.71 -6.67 -27.25
C LEU A 558 -24.80 -7.50 -26.58
N GLN A 559 -24.78 -7.53 -25.25
CA GLN A 559 -25.85 -8.07 -24.39
C GLN A 559 -26.28 -6.98 -23.40
N THR A 560 -27.57 -6.88 -23.09
CA THR A 560 -28.13 -5.83 -22.22
C THR A 560 -29.20 -6.38 -21.28
N ARG A 561 -29.18 -5.96 -20.01
CA ARG A 561 -30.16 -6.34 -19.01
C ARG A 561 -30.58 -5.13 -18.17
N ILE A 562 -31.89 -4.98 -17.96
CA ILE A 562 -32.47 -3.96 -17.07
C ILE A 562 -32.14 -4.31 -15.62
N THR A 563 -31.82 -3.30 -14.81
CA THR A 563 -31.54 -3.42 -13.38
C THR A 563 -32.29 -2.36 -12.59
N GLU A 564 -32.41 -2.57 -11.28
CA GLU A 564 -32.94 -1.57 -10.34
C GLU A 564 -31.80 -0.67 -9.84
N THR A 565 -31.20 0.10 -10.74
CA THR A 565 -30.08 0.99 -10.41
C THR A 565 -30.58 2.41 -10.15
N SER A 566 -30.19 2.99 -9.01
CA SER A 566 -30.34 4.42 -8.72
C SER A 566 -29.03 5.18 -8.98
N PRO A 567 -29.04 6.51 -9.16
CA PRO A 567 -27.80 7.30 -9.24
C PRO A 567 -26.87 7.15 -8.03
N GLY A 568 -27.41 6.81 -6.85
CA GLY A 568 -26.64 6.56 -5.63
C GLY A 568 -26.05 5.16 -5.52
N ASP A 569 -26.46 4.25 -6.41
CA ASP A 569 -26.06 2.83 -6.45
C ASP A 569 -25.31 2.45 -7.73
N MET A 570 -25.04 3.43 -8.60
CA MET A 570 -24.27 3.25 -9.81
C MET A 570 -22.96 2.51 -9.52
N LEU A 571 -22.56 1.66 -10.47
CA LEU A 571 -21.36 0.82 -10.48
C LEU A 571 -21.46 -0.47 -9.66
N SER A 572 -22.51 -0.66 -8.85
CA SER A 572 -22.67 -1.89 -8.04
C SER A 572 -22.91 -3.12 -8.92
N TRP A 573 -23.78 -3.01 -9.94
CA TRP A 573 -23.99 -4.11 -10.89
C TRP A 573 -22.78 -4.29 -11.80
N GLN A 574 -22.11 -3.21 -12.20
CA GLN A 574 -20.87 -3.31 -12.96
C GLN A 574 -19.81 -4.09 -12.17
N SER A 575 -19.58 -3.74 -10.90
CA SER A 575 -18.69 -4.46 -9.99
C SER A 575 -19.08 -5.92 -9.83
N CYS A 576 -20.38 -6.20 -9.67
CA CYS A 576 -20.91 -7.56 -9.61
C CYS A 576 -20.55 -8.37 -10.87
N LEU A 577 -20.68 -7.78 -12.07
CA LEU A 577 -20.34 -8.42 -13.34
C LEU A 577 -18.83 -8.64 -13.50
N LEU A 578 -17.98 -7.74 -12.98
CA LEU A 578 -16.52 -7.88 -13.02
C LEU A 578 -15.97 -9.05 -12.21
N ARG A 579 -16.74 -9.59 -11.26
CA ARG A 579 -16.40 -10.87 -10.60
C ARG A 579 -16.53 -12.06 -11.56
N ARG A 580 -17.46 -11.97 -12.50
CA ARG A 580 -17.78 -13.06 -13.43
C ARG A 580 -16.98 -12.97 -14.73
N TYR A 581 -16.78 -11.76 -15.23
CA TYR A 581 -16.13 -11.52 -16.51
C TYR A 581 -14.77 -10.90 -16.27
N ASP A 582 -13.73 -11.58 -16.73
CA ASP A 582 -12.43 -10.97 -16.88
C ASP A 582 -12.49 -10.00 -18.05
N THR A 583 -12.12 -8.74 -17.80
CA THR A 583 -12.26 -7.64 -18.75
C THR A 583 -10.95 -6.89 -18.88
N ALA A 584 -10.63 -6.46 -20.09
CA ALA A 584 -9.38 -5.76 -20.37
C ALA A 584 -9.46 -4.25 -20.08
N LEU A 585 -10.64 -3.65 -20.17
CA LEU A 585 -10.79 -2.18 -20.23
C LEU A 585 -11.49 -1.55 -19.02
N ASN A 586 -12.08 -2.35 -18.14
CA ASN A 586 -12.73 -1.82 -16.94
C ASN A 586 -11.71 -1.44 -15.87
N TYR A 587 -12.04 -0.44 -15.07
CA TYR A 587 -11.19 -0.01 -13.96
C TYR A 587 -11.04 -1.13 -12.93
N ARG A 588 -9.82 -1.64 -12.76
CA ARG A 588 -9.55 -2.85 -11.95
C ARG A 588 -10.00 -2.72 -10.51
N GLU A 589 -9.96 -1.53 -9.94
CA GLU A 589 -10.46 -1.32 -8.58
C GLU A 589 -11.98 -1.52 -8.47
N LEU A 590 -12.77 -1.53 -9.54
CA LEU A 590 -14.19 -1.92 -9.44
C LEU A 590 -14.38 -3.42 -9.23
N ARG A 591 -13.36 -4.25 -9.46
CA ARG A 591 -13.43 -5.69 -9.25
C ARG A 591 -13.24 -6.00 -7.76
N ALA A 592 -14.24 -6.60 -7.13
CA ALA A 592 -14.06 -7.20 -5.80
C ALA A 592 -13.12 -8.40 -5.89
N ALA A 593 -12.26 -8.60 -4.88
CA ALA A 593 -11.52 -9.83 -4.73
C ALA A 593 -12.52 -11.01 -4.66
N LEU A 594 -12.22 -12.09 -5.38
CA LEU A 594 -13.07 -13.27 -5.48
C LEU A 594 -13.14 -14.04 -4.16
#